data_AF-A0A8J3JAU5-F1
#
_entry.id   AF-A0A8J3JAU5-F1
#
_cell.length_a   1.000
_cell.length_b   1.000
_cell.length_c   1.000
_cell.angle_alpha   90.00
_cell.angle_beta   90.00
_cell.angle_gamma   90.00
#
_symmetry.space_group_name_H-M   'P 1'
#
loop_
_entity.id
_entity.type
_entity.pdbx_description
1 polymer ?
#
loop_
_entity_poly.entity_id
_entity_poly.type
_entity_poly.pdbx_seq_one_letter_code
_entity_poly.pdbx_strand_id
1 'polypeptide(L)'
;MPDIESSNLQVPPELAGAGTHIRSISANLASELDTLRKKLAPLAESWKGDAQQYFTGLQQEWNLASMGLWGDGSGGNTGLLPFIAHALDVSYENYVNAEASNTKTWQR
;
A
#
# COMPACT_ATOMS: atom_id res chain seq x y z
N MET A 1 11.86 -16.46 35.40
CA MET A 1 11.16 -15.42 34.62
C MET A 1 12.22 -14.68 33.82
N PRO A 2 12.01 -14.39 32.52
CA PRO A 2 12.90 -13.50 31.80
C PRO A 2 12.89 -12.15 32.51
N ASP A 3 14.07 -11.54 32.62
CA ASP A 3 14.25 -10.26 33.29
C ASP A 3 13.54 -9.17 32.46
N ILE A 4 12.49 -8.57 33.05
CA ILE A 4 11.64 -7.58 32.38
C ILE A 4 12.47 -6.31 32.07
N GLU A 5 13.50 -6.05 32.88
CA GLU A 5 14.49 -4.97 32.71
C GLU A 5 15.36 -5.16 31.46
N SER A 6 15.47 -6.39 30.94
CA SER A 6 16.27 -6.73 29.75
C SER A 6 15.44 -6.84 28.46
N SER A 7 14.11 -6.72 28.55
CA SER A 7 13.21 -6.91 27.42
C SER A 7 13.00 -5.57 26.70
N ASN A 8 13.84 -5.28 25.72
CA ASN A 8 13.49 -4.27 24.73
C ASN A 8 12.35 -4.80 23.86
N LEU A 9 11.22 -4.09 23.82
CA LEU A 9 10.26 -4.17 22.71
C LEU A 9 10.90 -3.52 21.47
N GLN A 10 12.06 -4.03 21.05
CA GLN A 10 12.81 -3.45 19.95
C GLN A 10 12.05 -3.78 18.66
N VAL A 11 11.38 -2.76 18.10
CA VAL A 11 10.72 -2.92 16.81
C VAL A 11 11.79 -3.16 15.76
N PRO A 12 11.66 -4.20 14.92
CA PRO A 12 12.57 -4.42 13.82
C PRO A 12 12.60 -3.17 12.91
N PRO A 13 13.79 -2.68 12.50
CA PRO A 13 13.91 -1.49 11.65
C PRO A 13 13.16 -1.62 10.32
N GLU A 14 12.86 -2.86 9.91
CA GLU A 14 12.06 -3.20 8.74
C GLU A 14 10.63 -2.63 8.83
N LEU A 15 10.03 -2.52 10.02
CA LEU A 15 8.68 -1.98 10.19
C LEU A 15 8.64 -0.47 9.91
N ALA A 16 9.72 0.25 10.24
CA ALA A 16 9.83 1.70 9.99
C ALA A 16 9.81 2.02 8.48
N GLY A 17 10.35 1.13 7.65
CA GLY A 17 10.38 1.28 6.20
C GLY A 17 9.18 0.67 5.48
N ALA A 18 8.39 -0.18 6.16
CA ALA A 18 7.38 -1.00 5.52
C ALA A 18 6.25 -0.17 4.87
N GLY A 19 5.76 0.88 5.53
CA GLY A 19 4.75 1.76 4.96
C GLY A 19 5.24 2.47 3.69
N THR A 20 6.47 2.98 3.71
CA THR A 20 7.12 3.59 2.53
C THR A 20 7.30 2.59 1.40
N HIS A 21 7.72 1.36 1.72
CA HIS A 21 7.90 0.29 0.74
C HIS A 21 6.59 -0.09 0.05
N ILE A 22 5.50 -0.27 0.81
CA ILE A 22 4.18 -0.59 0.26
C ILE A 22 3.67 0.52 -0.64
N ARG A 23 3.83 1.80 -0.24
CA ARG A 23 3.46 2.95 -1.10
C ARG A 23 4.26 2.96 -2.40
N SER A 24 5.56 2.65 -2.35
CA SER A 24 6.40 2.58 -3.55
C SER A 24 5.95 1.46 -4.50
N ILE A 25 5.67 0.27 -3.98
CA ILE A 25 5.13 -0.85 -4.78
C ILE A 25 3.78 -0.46 -5.39
N SER A 26 2.90 0.15 -4.59
CA SER A 26 1.58 0.61 -5.04
C SER A 26 1.69 1.61 -6.19
N ALA A 27 2.62 2.57 -6.11
CA ALA A 27 2.86 3.54 -7.19
C ALA A 27 3.42 2.88 -8.46
N ASN A 28 4.34 1.93 -8.31
CA ASN A 28 4.90 1.18 -9.44
C ASN A 28 3.82 0.37 -10.16
N LEU A 29 2.99 -0.37 -9.43
CA LEU A 29 1.90 -1.17 -10.01
C LEU A 29 0.86 -0.29 -10.73
N ALA A 30 0.52 0.87 -10.16
CA ALA A 30 -0.38 1.82 -10.81
C ALA A 30 0.21 2.34 -12.13
N SER A 31 1.51 2.64 -12.16
CA SER A 31 2.23 3.08 -13.37
C SER A 31 2.31 1.98 -14.43
N GLU A 32 2.53 0.72 -14.03
CA GLU A 32 2.56 -0.42 -14.94
C GLU A 32 1.18 -0.67 -15.58
N LEU A 33 0.10 -0.59 -14.80
CA LEU A 33 -1.27 -0.65 -15.32
C LEU A 33 -1.52 0.47 -16.34
N ASP A 34 -1.18 1.72 -16.00
CA ASP A 34 -1.40 2.86 -16.90
C ASP A 34 -0.61 2.68 -18.22
N THR A 35 0.62 2.18 -18.13
CA THR A 35 1.42 1.83 -19.29
C THR A 35 0.76 0.76 -20.15
N LEU A 36 0.21 -0.29 -19.53
CA LEU A 36 -0.50 -1.34 -20.26
C LEU A 36 -1.77 -0.81 -20.92
N ARG A 37 -2.54 0.05 -20.25
CA ARG A 37 -3.71 0.73 -20.84
C ARG A 37 -3.35 1.53 -22.08
N LYS A 38 -2.27 2.32 -22.01
CA LYS A 38 -1.78 3.12 -23.15
C LYS A 38 -1.36 2.25 -24.33
N LYS A 39 -0.74 1.08 -24.06
CA LYS A 39 -0.37 0.11 -25.11
C LYS A 39 -1.59 -0.57 -25.74
N LEU A 40 -2.63 -0.82 -24.95
CA LEU A 40 -3.86 -1.49 -25.41
C LEU A 40 -4.83 -0.56 -26.13
N ALA A 41 -4.83 0.75 -25.82
CA ALA A 41 -5.69 1.74 -26.46
C ALA A 41 -5.72 1.66 -28.01
N PRO A 42 -4.58 1.67 -28.74
CA PRO A 42 -4.59 1.57 -30.20
C PRO A 42 -5.03 0.20 -30.73
N LEU A 43 -4.83 -0.88 -29.95
CA LEU A 43 -5.31 -2.22 -30.31
C LEU A 43 -6.84 -2.31 -30.18
N ALA A 44 -7.40 -1.69 -29.14
CA ALA A 44 -8.84 -1.65 -28.91
C ALA A 44 -9.59 -0.96 -30.05
N GLU A 45 -9.01 0.07 -30.66
CA GLU A 45 -9.58 0.75 -31.84
C GLU A 45 -9.64 -0.16 -33.08
N SER A 46 -8.76 -1.16 -33.17
CA SER A 46 -8.77 -2.13 -34.27
C SER A 46 -9.80 -3.25 -34.09
N TRP A 47 -10.30 -3.45 -32.86
CA TRP A 47 -11.27 -4.49 -32.55
C TRP A 47 -12.68 -4.02 -32.87
N LYS A 48 -13.46 -4.87 -33.55
CA LYS A 48 -14.85 -4.60 -33.93
C LYS A 48 -15.77 -5.70 -33.41
N GLY A 49 -17.01 -5.34 -33.10
CA GLY A 49 -18.05 -6.28 -32.64
C GLY A 49 -17.74 -6.86 -31.26
N ASP A 50 -17.97 -8.17 -31.09
CA ASP A 50 -17.92 -8.85 -29.79
C ASP A 50 -16.58 -8.71 -29.07
N ALA A 51 -15.46 -8.65 -29.80
CA ALA A 51 -14.12 -8.48 -29.22
C ALA A 51 -13.94 -7.11 -28.53
N GLN A 52 -14.52 -6.05 -29.11
CA GLN A 52 -14.48 -4.71 -28.53
C GLN A 52 -15.31 -4.66 -27.23
N GLN A 53 -16.49 -5.29 -27.25
CA GLN A 53 -17.38 -5.33 -26.10
C GLN A 53 -16.77 -6.14 -24.95
N TYR A 54 -16.18 -7.30 -25.27
CA TYR A 54 -15.47 -8.13 -24.30
C TYR A 54 -14.29 -7.38 -23.66
N PHE A 55 -13.48 -6.71 -24.48
CA PHE A 55 -12.37 -5.89 -23.97
C PHE A 55 -12.85 -4.77 -23.05
N THR A 56 -13.92 -4.08 -23.42
CA THR A 56 -14.47 -3.00 -22.60
C THR A 56 -14.89 -3.51 -21.22
N GLY A 57 -15.50 -4.70 -21.16
CA GLY A 57 -15.83 -5.37 -19.90
C GLY A 57 -14.59 -5.65 -19.05
N LEU A 58 -13.57 -6.31 -19.64
CA LEU A 58 -12.31 -6.59 -18.95
C LEU A 58 -11.60 -5.31 -18.48
N GLN A 59 -11.61 -4.26 -19.29
CA GLN A 59 -11.02 -2.97 -18.93
C GLN A 59 -11.74 -2.35 -17.73
N GLN A 60 -13.07 -2.46 -17.68
CA GLN A 60 -13.87 -1.97 -16.56
C GLN A 60 -13.61 -2.77 -15.27
N GLU A 61 -13.55 -4.10 -15.36
CA GLU A 61 -13.20 -4.97 -14.23
C GLU A 61 -11.82 -4.63 -13.68
N TRP A 62 -10.82 -4.47 -14.54
CA TRP A 62 -9.48 -4.11 -14.10
C TRP A 62 -9.45 -2.71 -13.48
N ASN A 63 -10.15 -1.74 -14.06
CA ASN A 63 -10.23 -0.40 -13.47
C ASN A 63 -10.84 -0.45 -12.07
N LEU A 64 -11.90 -1.23 -11.86
CA LEU A 64 -12.52 -1.39 -10.55
C LEU A 64 -11.56 -2.05 -9.54
N ALA A 65 -10.88 -3.14 -9.95
CA ALA A 65 -9.90 -3.81 -9.10
C ALA A 65 -8.72 -2.89 -8.74
N SER A 66 -8.26 -2.09 -9.70
CA SER A 66 -7.18 -1.12 -9.51
C SER A 66 -7.54 -0.04 -8.49
N MET A 67 -8.76 0.51 -8.57
CA MET A 67 -9.27 1.49 -7.62
C MET A 67 -9.36 0.92 -6.20
N GLY A 68 -9.73 -0.35 -6.04
CA GLY A 68 -9.73 -1.01 -4.74
C GLY A 68 -8.33 -1.16 -4.12
N LEU A 69 -7.33 -1.46 -4.95
CA LEU A 69 -5.96 -1.72 -4.51
C LEU A 69 -5.22 -0.44 -4.09
N TRP A 70 -5.20 0.58 -4.95
CA TRP A 70 -4.38 1.79 -4.72
C TRP A 70 -5.19 3.09 -4.65
N GLY A 71 -6.51 3.03 -4.78
CA GLY A 71 -7.38 4.20 -4.73
C GLY A 71 -7.52 4.89 -6.09
N ASP A 72 -8.26 5.98 -6.09
CA ASP A 72 -8.56 6.81 -7.26
C ASP A 72 -7.48 7.86 -7.58
N GLY A 73 -6.36 7.85 -6.84
CA GLY A 73 -5.28 8.82 -6.99
C GLY A 73 -5.55 10.18 -6.34
N SER A 74 -6.64 10.34 -5.57
CA SER A 74 -6.97 11.59 -4.84
C SER A 74 -6.05 11.91 -3.66
N GLY A 75 -5.01 11.10 -3.40
CA GLY A 75 -4.05 11.30 -2.32
C GLY A 75 -4.55 10.87 -0.93
N GLY A 76 -5.73 10.27 -0.83
CA GLY A 76 -6.25 9.67 0.40
C GLY A 76 -5.81 8.21 0.61
N ASN A 77 -5.95 7.71 1.85
CA ASN A 77 -5.79 6.27 2.18
C ASN A 77 -7.00 5.43 1.74
N THR A 78 -7.59 5.74 0.58
CA THR A 78 -8.83 5.13 0.10
C THR A 78 -8.62 3.76 -0.55
N GLY A 79 -7.39 3.44 -0.98
CA GLY A 79 -7.00 2.11 -1.44
C GLY A 79 -6.52 1.20 -0.29
N LEU A 80 -6.65 -0.12 -0.49
CA LEU A 80 -6.19 -1.12 0.49
C LEU A 80 -4.69 -1.01 0.80
N LEU A 81 -3.84 -0.81 -0.21
CA LEU A 81 -2.38 -0.73 -0.01
C LEU A 81 -1.97 0.53 0.77
N PRO A 82 -2.45 1.75 0.42
CA PRO A 82 -2.28 2.94 1.27
C PRO A 82 -2.79 2.76 2.71
N PHE A 83 -3.93 2.09 2.89
CA PHE A 83 -4.48 1.80 4.21
C PHE A 83 -3.54 0.91 5.04
N ILE A 84 -3.04 -0.18 4.46
CA ILE A 84 -2.07 -1.07 5.12
C ILE A 84 -0.79 -0.31 5.45
N ALA A 85 -0.27 0.50 4.51
CA ALA A 85 0.92 1.31 4.75
C ALA A 85 0.74 2.26 5.94
N HIS A 86 -0.42 2.92 6.02
CA HIS A 86 -0.73 3.79 7.16
C HIS A 86 -0.86 3.03 8.49
N ALA A 87 -1.49 1.85 8.49
CA ALA A 87 -1.58 1.02 9.69
C ALA A 87 -0.20 0.59 10.20
N LEU A 88 0.75 0.31 9.30
CA LEU A 88 2.13 0.00 9.66
C LEU A 88 2.87 1.20 10.25
N ASP A 89 2.70 2.39 9.67
CA ASP A 89 3.29 3.63 10.22
C ASP A 89 2.76 3.91 11.64
N VAL A 90 1.44 3.83 11.84
CA VAL A 90 0.81 4.02 13.16
C VAL A 90 1.28 2.97 14.16
N SER A 91 1.41 1.71 13.73
CA SER A 91 1.95 0.64 14.58
C SER A 91 3.36 0.97 15.04
N TYR A 92 4.25 1.35 14.10
CA TYR A 92 5.62 1.75 14.41
C TYR A 92 5.67 2.94 15.39
N GLU A 93 4.91 4.01 15.13
CA GLU A 93 4.84 5.17 16.02
C GLU A 93 4.37 4.79 17.44
N ASN A 94 3.36 3.94 17.56
CA ASN A 94 2.86 3.48 18.86
C ASN A 94 3.94 2.75 19.66
N TYR A 95 4.72 1.88 19.00
CA TYR A 95 5.81 1.18 19.66
C TYR A 95 6.93 2.12 20.10
N VAL A 96 7.37 3.04 19.23
CA VAL A 96 8.43 4.02 19.55
C VAL A 96 8.00 4.90 20.73
N ASN A 97 6.74 5.36 20.74
CA ASN A 97 6.19 6.16 21.82
C ASN A 97 6.08 5.40 23.14
N ALA A 98 5.69 4.11 23.08
CA ALA A 98 5.63 3.24 24.26
C ALA A 98 7.02 2.99 24.84
N GLU A 99 8.01 2.72 24.00
CA GLU A 99 9.40 2.54 24.42
C GLU A 99 9.94 3.82 25.08
N ALA A 100 9.78 4.98 24.44
CA ALA A 100 10.22 6.26 25.00
C ALA A 100 9.55 6.60 26.35
N SER A 101 8.29 6.19 26.53
CA SER A 101 7.56 6.38 27.79
C SER A 101 8.03 5.42 28.88
N ASN A 102 8.32 4.17 28.53
CA ASN A 102 8.90 3.20 29.44
C ASN A 102 10.28 3.67 29.92
N THR A 103 11.18 4.06 29.01
CA THR A 103 12.52 4.54 29.38
C THR A 103 12.45 5.69 30.40
N LYS A 104 11.51 6.65 30.22
CA LYS A 104 11.31 7.77 31.16
C LYS A 104 10.76 7.33 32.51
N THR A 105 9.93 6.29 32.55
CA THR A 105 9.28 5.80 33.77
C THR A 105 10.25 5.02 34.63
N TRP A 106 11.12 4.21 34.01
CA TRP A 106 12.00 3.27 34.69
C TRP A 106 13.43 3.79 34.91
N GLN A 107 13.84 4.92 34.30
CA GLN A 107 15.10 5.62 34.60
C GLN A 107 15.05 6.52 35.86
N ARG A 108 14.12 6.28 36.77
CA ARG A 108 13.97 7.05 38.01
C ARG A 108 14.49 6.31 39.23
#